data_AF-A0A978SD14-F1
#
_entry.id   AF-A0A978SD14-F1
#
_cell.length_a   1.000
_cell.length_b   1.000
_cell.length_c   1.000
_cell.angle_alpha   90.00
_cell.angle_beta   90.00
_cell.angle_gamma   90.00
#
_symmetry.space_group_name_H-M   'P 1'
#
loop_
_entity.id
_entity.type
_entity.pdbx_description
1 polymer ?
#
loop_
_entity_poly.entity_id
_entity_poly.type
_entity_poly.pdbx_seq_one_letter_code
_entity_poly.pdbx_strand_id
1 'polypeptide(L)'
;MSQLSPYEQLGIKEDASTEEILEARDRLLAEADSGEDRKQREQIEAAYDAVLMDRLRLRQEGKIKVPDRIRFPEKTTQQTPSFVPVPPPKSPNWLSRLFVLPTAQEFGLPTLIFGGLVVAAFFYPALQQLVLIAGVIAASYLIYRRERQMGKSILISLGGLLGGFLIGGIIWTVFSNQLAAYLPASLLDTSLVMFLLWFLSIFLR
;
A
#
# COMPACT_ATOMS: atom_id res chain seq x y z
N MET A 1 54.39 33.60 29.26
CA MET A 1 54.11 32.24 28.77
C MET A 1 53.34 32.42 27.47
N SER A 2 54.05 32.40 26.34
CA SER A 2 53.46 32.52 25.00
C SER A 2 52.60 31.28 24.74
N GLN A 3 51.28 31.43 24.78
CA GLN A 3 50.36 30.37 24.39
C GLN A 3 50.52 30.20 22.87
N LEU A 4 51.34 29.23 22.47
CA LEU A 4 51.46 28.82 21.06
C LEU A 4 50.07 28.47 20.54
N SER A 5 49.74 28.92 19.32
CA SER A 5 48.46 28.57 18.69
C SER A 5 48.36 27.04 18.57
N PRO A 6 47.16 26.43 18.72
CA PRO A 6 46.99 24.98 18.54
C PRO A 6 47.56 24.43 17.22
N TYR A 7 47.55 25.26 16.17
CA TYR A 7 48.17 24.95 14.88
C TYR A 7 49.70 24.93 14.94
N GLU A 8 50.30 25.87 15.67
CA GLU A 8 51.75 25.93 15.91
C GLU A 8 52.23 24.79 16.81
N GLN A 9 51.42 24.37 17.78
CA GLN A 9 51.71 23.22 18.65
C GLN A 9 51.75 21.89 17.88
N LEU A 10 50.95 21.77 16.82
CA LEU A 10 50.96 20.63 15.90
C LEU A 10 51.92 20.81 14.71
N GLY A 11 52.54 21.98 14.56
CA GLY A 11 53.48 22.28 13.47
C GLY A 11 52.81 22.36 12.09
N ILE A 12 51.53 22.73 12.03
CA ILE A 12 50.72 22.78 10.82
C ILE A 12 50.23 24.21 10.53
N LYS A 13 49.90 24.49 9.28
CA LYS A 13 49.26 25.75 8.89
C LYS A 13 47.75 25.69 9.14
N GLU A 14 47.12 26.84 9.31
CA GLU A 14 45.67 26.95 9.54
C GLU A 14 44.83 26.36 8.39
N ASP A 15 45.38 26.36 7.16
CA ASP A 15 44.77 25.85 5.92
C ASP A 15 45.06 24.37 5.62
N ALA A 16 45.76 23.65 6.50
CA ALA A 16 46.16 22.25 6.29
C ALA A 16 44.98 21.33 5.95
N SER A 17 45.18 20.22 5.23
CA SER A 17 44.08 19.26 4.99
C SER A 17 43.71 18.50 6.27
N THR A 18 42.57 17.81 6.28
CA THR A 18 42.21 16.93 7.41
C THR A 18 43.20 15.77 7.55
N GLU A 19 43.71 15.27 6.43
CA GLU A 19 44.73 14.23 6.40
C GLU A 19 46.05 14.71 7.01
N GLU A 20 46.49 15.93 6.69
CA GLU A 20 47.73 16.53 7.23
C GLU A 20 47.68 16.73 8.75
N ILE A 21 46.50 17.05 9.32
CA ILE A 21 46.33 17.18 10.78
C ILE A 21 46.51 15.82 11.46
N LEU A 22 45.91 14.77 10.90
CA LEU A 22 46.01 13.42 11.44
C LEU A 22 47.45 12.92 11.39
N GLU A 23 48.12 13.13 10.26
CA GLU A 23 49.53 12.76 10.10
C GLU A 23 50.45 13.52 11.07
N ALA A 24 50.21 14.81 11.29
CA ALA A 24 50.98 15.61 12.25
C ALA A 24 50.80 15.12 13.69
N ARG A 25 49.57 14.78 14.09
CA ARG A 25 49.27 14.19 15.40
C ARG A 25 49.97 12.85 15.58
N ASP A 26 49.86 11.96 14.59
CA ASP A 26 50.43 10.61 14.66
C ASP A 26 51.96 10.64 14.72
N ARG A 27 52.61 11.55 13.99
CA ARG A 27 54.06 11.79 14.07
C ARG A 27 54.48 12.26 15.47
N LEU A 28 53.79 13.27 16.02
CA LEU A 28 54.13 13.83 17.34
C LEU A 28 53.87 12.83 18.47
N LEU A 29 52.83 12.00 18.35
CA LEU A 29 52.58 10.90 19.28
C LEU A 29 53.67 9.83 19.21
N ALA A 30 54.14 9.48 18.00
CA ALA A 30 55.23 8.52 17.83
C ALA A 30 56.57 9.03 18.39
N GLU A 31 56.85 10.33 18.27
CA GLU A 31 58.01 10.98 18.89
C GLU A 31 57.89 10.99 20.43
N ALA A 32 56.69 11.26 20.96
CA ALA A 32 56.41 11.27 22.39
C ALA A 32 56.29 9.86 23.01
N ASP A 33 56.09 8.79 22.22
CA ASP A 33 56.11 7.40 22.69
C ASP A 33 57.54 6.90 23.00
N SER A 34 58.56 7.60 22.51
CA SER A 34 59.98 7.26 22.71
C SER A 34 60.54 7.78 24.06
N GLY A 35 59.77 8.57 24.81
CA GLY A 35 60.11 9.07 26.14
C GLY A 35 58.90 9.03 27.08
N GLU A 36 59.11 8.89 28.39
CA GLU A 36 58.04 8.82 29.42
C GLU A 36 57.29 10.15 29.65
N ASP A 37 57.09 10.96 28.62
CA ASP A 37 56.52 12.30 28.73
C ASP A 37 54.99 12.28 28.52
N ARG A 38 54.28 11.68 29.48
CA ARG A 38 52.80 11.66 29.53
C ARG A 38 52.17 13.05 29.36
N LYS A 39 52.83 14.09 29.87
CA LYS A 39 52.39 15.49 29.73
C LYS A 39 52.45 16.01 28.30
N GLN A 40 53.41 15.54 27.50
CA GLN A 40 53.51 15.94 26.09
C GLN A 40 52.38 15.31 25.28
N ARG A 41 52.03 14.04 25.56
CA ARG A 41 50.88 13.37 24.94
C ARG A 41 49.56 14.10 25.21
N GLU A 42 49.33 14.46 26.48
CA GLU A 42 48.13 15.22 26.88
C GLU A 42 48.07 16.60 26.19
N GLN A 43 49.22 17.25 25.96
CA GLN A 43 49.28 18.52 25.22
C GLN A 43 49.00 18.34 23.72
N ILE A 44 49.53 17.28 23.10
CA ILE A 44 49.29 16.96 21.68
C ILE A 44 47.80 16.66 21.44
N GLU A 45 47.16 15.89 22.33
CA GLU A 45 45.73 15.57 22.24
C GLU A 45 44.87 16.82 22.46
N ALA A 46 45.21 17.66 23.45
CA ALA A 46 44.50 18.92 23.68
C ALA A 46 44.63 19.89 22.49
N ALA A 47 45.80 19.95 21.84
CA ALA A 47 46.01 20.76 20.64
C ALA A 47 45.18 20.25 19.46
N TYR A 48 45.11 18.93 19.28
CA TYR A 48 44.29 18.29 18.26
C TYR A 48 42.80 18.58 18.43
N ASP A 49 42.28 18.44 19.65
CA ASP A 49 40.88 18.74 19.95
C ASP A 49 40.55 20.23 19.73
N ALA A 50 41.46 21.13 20.08
CA ALA A 50 41.30 22.56 19.83
C ALA A 50 41.23 22.89 18.34
N VAL A 51 42.10 22.30 17.50
CA VAL A 51 42.06 22.47 16.03
C VAL A 51 40.78 21.88 15.45
N LEU A 52 40.32 20.74 15.96
CA LEU A 52 39.09 20.09 15.51
C LEU A 52 37.86 20.97 15.79
N MET A 53 37.79 21.55 16.99
CA MET A 53 36.69 22.43 17.39
C MET A 53 36.69 23.75 16.61
N ASP A 54 37.86 24.32 16.35
CA ASP A 54 37.97 25.55 15.56
C ASP A 54 37.49 25.33 14.12
N ARG A 55 37.84 24.19 13.50
CA ARG A 55 37.33 23.82 12.16
C ARG A 55 35.84 23.53 12.15
N LEU A 56 35.30 22.91 13.20
CA LEU A 56 33.86 22.72 13.32
C LEU A 56 33.14 24.07 13.37
N ARG A 57 33.68 25.03 14.14
CA ARG A 57 33.16 26.39 14.20
C ARG A 57 33.22 27.08 12.85
N LEU A 58 34.32 26.96 12.10
CA LEU A 58 34.43 27.48 10.73
C LEU A 58 33.42 26.84 9.75
N ARG A 59 33.05 25.56 9.95
CA ARG A 59 31.97 24.89 9.19
C ARG A 59 30.61 25.45 9.55
N GLN A 60 30.36 25.69 10.84
CA GLN A 60 29.09 26.25 11.34
C GLN A 60 28.92 27.71 10.92
N GLU A 61 30.00 28.50 10.90
CA GLU A 61 30.02 29.89 10.45
C GLU A 61 29.95 30.03 8.91
N GLY A 62 29.92 28.93 8.16
CA GLY A 62 29.82 28.94 6.69
C GLY A 62 31.06 29.49 5.97
N LYS A 63 32.20 29.61 6.67
CA LYS A 63 33.47 30.13 6.13
C LYS A 63 34.25 29.10 5.33
N ILE A 64 33.90 27.81 5.46
CA ILE A 64 34.45 26.76 4.60
C ILE A 64 33.71 26.79 3.28
N LYS A 65 34.41 27.24 2.24
CA LYS A 65 33.91 27.26 0.87
C LYS A 65 33.50 25.85 0.48
N VAL A 66 32.20 25.61 0.34
CA VAL A 66 31.68 24.39 -0.28
C VAL A 66 32.14 24.40 -1.73
N PRO A 67 32.80 23.35 -2.23
CA PRO A 67 33.11 23.26 -3.66
C PRO A 67 31.81 23.38 -4.47
N ASP A 68 31.72 24.39 -5.34
CA ASP A 68 30.55 24.76 -6.16
C ASP A 68 30.08 23.68 -7.18
N ARG A 69 30.55 22.44 -7.04
CA ARG A 69 30.21 21.34 -7.96
C ARG A 69 28.99 20.53 -7.54
N ILE A 70 28.34 20.89 -6.44
CA ILE A 70 27.03 20.37 -6.07
C ILE A 70 25.99 21.37 -6.52
N ARG A 71 25.36 21.13 -7.67
CA ARG A 71 24.13 21.84 -8.03
C ARG A 71 23.08 21.49 -6.97
N PHE A 72 22.82 22.42 -6.05
CA PHE A 72 21.59 22.38 -5.28
C PHE A 72 20.44 22.36 -6.29
N PRO A 73 19.45 21.47 -6.15
CA PRO A 73 18.25 21.53 -6.97
C PRO A 73 17.68 22.93 -6.78
N GLU A 74 17.75 23.71 -7.86
CA GLU A 74 17.08 24.99 -7.96
C GLU A 74 15.65 24.74 -7.48
N LYS A 75 15.25 25.42 -6.39
CA LYS A 75 13.86 25.38 -5.94
C LYS A 75 13.07 25.95 -7.10
N THR A 76 12.54 25.08 -7.97
CA THR A 76 11.54 25.45 -8.96
C THR A 76 10.50 26.23 -8.17
N THR A 77 10.42 27.53 -8.43
CA THR A 77 9.42 28.40 -7.85
C THR A 77 8.09 27.76 -8.17
N GLN A 78 7.54 27.05 -7.19
CA GLN A 78 6.33 26.30 -7.34
C GLN A 78 5.26 27.34 -7.61
N GLN A 79 4.79 27.37 -8.86
CA GLN A 79 3.66 28.19 -9.25
C GLN A 79 2.59 28.03 -8.19
N THR A 80 2.11 29.15 -7.67
CA THR A 80 1.00 29.21 -6.72
C THR A 80 -0.07 28.23 -7.18
N PRO A 81 -0.35 27.15 -6.43
CA PRO A 81 -1.33 26.18 -6.87
C PRO A 81 -2.66 26.91 -6.96
N SER A 82 -3.14 27.13 -8.18
CA SER A 82 -4.54 27.39 -8.45
C SER A 82 -5.34 26.40 -7.60
N PHE A 83 -6.22 26.93 -6.75
CA PHE A 83 -7.13 26.17 -5.89
C PHE A 83 -7.54 24.86 -6.57
N VAL A 84 -6.89 23.77 -6.20
CA VAL A 84 -7.30 22.44 -6.63
C VAL A 84 -8.52 22.14 -5.76
N PRO A 85 -9.71 21.94 -6.34
CA PRO A 85 -10.87 21.57 -5.56
C PRO A 85 -10.51 20.34 -4.72
N VAL A 86 -10.74 20.43 -3.40
CA VAL A 86 -10.62 19.29 -2.49
C VAL A 86 -11.43 18.14 -3.13
N PRO A 87 -10.80 17.01 -3.50
CA PRO A 87 -11.57 15.89 -4.03
C PRO A 87 -12.59 15.50 -2.95
N PRO A 88 -13.87 15.29 -3.33
CA PRO A 88 -14.89 14.91 -2.37
C PRO A 88 -14.43 13.66 -1.60
N PRO A 89 -14.88 13.47 -0.35
CA PRO A 89 -14.45 12.36 0.49
C PRO A 89 -14.60 11.06 -0.29
N LYS A 90 -13.46 10.45 -0.65
CA LYS A 90 -13.41 9.19 -1.37
C LYS A 90 -14.18 8.19 -0.52
N SER A 91 -15.28 7.69 -1.07
CA SER A 91 -15.98 6.52 -0.55
C SER A 91 -14.95 5.45 -0.18
N PRO A 92 -15.17 4.66 0.88
CA PRO A 92 -14.22 3.67 1.33
C PRO A 92 -13.72 2.82 0.15
N ASN A 93 -12.41 2.82 -0.09
CA ASN A 93 -11.79 2.16 -1.25
C ASN A 93 -12.10 0.65 -1.35
N TRP A 94 -12.65 0.04 -0.29
CA TRP A 94 -13.09 -1.37 -0.32
C TRP A 94 -14.37 -1.55 -1.14
N LEU A 95 -15.32 -0.61 -1.11
CA LEU A 95 -16.57 -0.68 -1.89
C LEU A 95 -16.31 -0.47 -3.38
N SER A 96 -15.46 0.50 -3.73
CA SER A 96 -15.13 0.80 -5.13
C SER A 96 -14.25 -0.26 -5.79
N ARG A 97 -13.54 -1.08 -4.99
CA ARG A 97 -12.80 -2.26 -5.50
C ARG A 97 -13.71 -3.46 -5.75
N LEU A 98 -14.76 -3.62 -4.95
CA LEU A 98 -15.70 -4.74 -5.07
C LEU A 98 -16.66 -4.58 -6.26
N PHE A 99 -17.04 -3.35 -6.60
CA PHE A 99 -17.98 -3.07 -7.69
C PHE A 99 -17.25 -2.46 -8.90
N VAL A 100 -16.77 -3.30 -9.81
CA VAL A 100 -16.20 -2.88 -11.09
C VAL A 100 -17.28 -2.98 -12.17
N LEU A 101 -17.39 -1.95 -13.03
CA LEU A 101 -18.33 -1.97 -14.14
C LEU A 101 -17.90 -3.06 -15.15
N PRO A 102 -18.68 -4.14 -15.32
CA PRO A 102 -18.31 -5.26 -16.17
C PRO A 102 -18.28 -4.85 -17.65
N THR A 103 -17.26 -5.32 -18.38
CA THR A 103 -17.18 -5.17 -19.83
C THR A 103 -18.30 -6.00 -20.48
N ALA A 104 -18.94 -5.51 -21.55
CA ALA A 104 -20.07 -6.19 -22.22
C ALA A 104 -19.80 -7.68 -22.58
N GLN A 105 -18.55 -8.05 -22.84
CA GLN A 105 -18.13 -9.43 -23.12
C GLN A 105 -18.20 -10.38 -21.92
N GLU A 106 -18.17 -9.84 -20.69
CA GLU A 106 -18.20 -10.61 -19.45
C GLU A 106 -19.62 -11.05 -19.02
N PHE A 107 -20.67 -10.54 -19.71
CA PHE A 107 -22.07 -10.88 -19.42
C PHE A 107 -22.52 -12.20 -20.04
N GLY A 108 -22.06 -12.53 -21.25
CA GLY A 108 -22.67 -13.59 -22.07
C GLY A 108 -22.65 -14.98 -21.43
N LEU A 109 -21.55 -15.34 -20.79
CA LEU A 109 -21.39 -16.68 -20.20
C LEU A 109 -22.21 -16.84 -18.90
N PRO A 110 -22.15 -15.92 -17.91
CA PRO A 110 -23.05 -15.97 -16.75
C PRO A 110 -24.53 -15.90 -17.12
N THR A 111 -24.93 -15.03 -18.05
CA THR A 111 -26.35 -14.95 -18.48
C THR A 111 -26.83 -16.26 -19.08
N LEU A 112 -26.00 -16.94 -19.87
CA LEU A 112 -26.38 -18.19 -20.51
C LEU A 112 -26.51 -19.34 -19.50
N ILE A 113 -25.59 -19.44 -18.55
CA ILE A 113 -25.63 -20.49 -17.52
C ILE A 113 -26.83 -20.28 -16.59
N PHE A 114 -26.96 -19.10 -16.00
CA PHE A 114 -28.03 -18.84 -15.04
C PHE A 114 -29.40 -18.76 -15.70
N GLY A 115 -29.50 -18.18 -16.90
CA GLY A 115 -30.72 -18.20 -17.70
C GLY A 115 -31.15 -19.63 -18.08
N GLY A 116 -30.20 -20.46 -18.51
CA GLY A 116 -30.46 -21.88 -18.79
C GLY A 116 -30.94 -22.65 -17.57
N LEU A 117 -30.37 -22.39 -16.39
CA LEU A 117 -30.78 -23.01 -15.13
C LEU A 117 -32.19 -22.60 -14.71
N VAL A 118 -32.58 -21.34 -14.88
CA VAL A 118 -33.96 -20.87 -14.61
C VAL A 118 -34.96 -21.55 -15.53
N VAL A 119 -34.65 -21.65 -16.83
CA VAL A 119 -35.49 -22.37 -17.80
C VAL A 119 -35.60 -23.85 -17.41
N ALA A 120 -34.49 -24.49 -17.03
CA ALA A 120 -34.50 -25.87 -16.57
C ALA A 120 -35.37 -26.07 -15.31
N ALA A 121 -35.30 -25.15 -14.34
CA ALA A 121 -36.14 -25.19 -13.13
C ALA A 121 -37.64 -25.04 -13.44
N PHE A 122 -37.98 -24.31 -14.51
CA PHE A 122 -39.37 -24.14 -14.96
C PHE A 122 -39.94 -25.42 -15.57
N PHE A 123 -39.18 -26.08 -16.46
CA PHE A 123 -39.63 -27.32 -17.11
C PHE A 123 -39.53 -28.56 -16.21
N TYR A 124 -38.58 -28.57 -15.26
CA TYR A 124 -38.28 -29.72 -14.41
C TYR A 124 -38.32 -29.35 -12.92
N PRO A 125 -39.52 -29.16 -12.33
CA PRO A 125 -39.66 -28.78 -10.92
C PRO A 125 -39.09 -29.83 -9.95
N ALA A 126 -39.08 -31.11 -10.33
CA ALA A 126 -38.49 -32.18 -9.53
C ALA A 126 -36.96 -32.05 -9.36
N LEU A 127 -36.28 -31.32 -10.24
CA LEU A 127 -34.82 -31.14 -10.21
C LEU A 127 -34.40 -29.80 -9.59
N GLN A 128 -35.32 -29.05 -8.99
CA GLN A 128 -35.04 -27.71 -8.42
C GLN A 128 -33.84 -27.70 -7.46
N GLN A 129 -33.72 -28.71 -6.61
CA GLN A 129 -32.59 -28.84 -5.68
C GLN A 129 -31.24 -29.01 -6.41
N LEU A 130 -31.22 -29.81 -7.48
CA LEU A 130 -30.02 -29.98 -8.31
C LEU A 130 -29.69 -28.71 -9.07
N VAL A 131 -30.70 -27.98 -9.55
CA VAL A 131 -30.53 -26.69 -10.23
C VAL A 131 -29.90 -25.66 -9.29
N LEU A 132 -30.34 -25.60 -8.02
CA LEU A 132 -29.75 -24.73 -7.01
C LEU A 132 -28.29 -25.08 -6.73
N ILE A 133 -27.98 -26.36 -6.54
CA ILE A 133 -26.60 -26.84 -6.33
C ILE A 133 -25.74 -26.48 -7.54
N ALA A 134 -26.23 -26.75 -8.76
CA ALA A 134 -25.54 -26.41 -10.00
C ALA A 134 -25.32 -24.89 -10.13
N GLY A 135 -26.29 -24.07 -9.72
CA GLY A 135 -26.19 -22.61 -9.67
C GLY A 135 -25.09 -22.13 -8.73
N VAL A 136 -25.00 -22.70 -7.52
CA VAL A 136 -23.95 -22.35 -6.54
C VAL A 136 -22.57 -22.78 -7.03
N ILE A 137 -22.44 -23.97 -7.63
CA ILE A 137 -21.18 -24.44 -8.22
C ILE A 137 -20.76 -23.54 -9.38
N ALA A 138 -21.69 -23.21 -10.27
CA ALA A 138 -21.44 -22.30 -11.39
C ALA A 138 -21.02 -20.91 -10.91
N ALA A 139 -21.73 -20.32 -9.95
CA ALA A 139 -21.37 -19.04 -9.36
C ALA A 139 -19.96 -19.07 -8.77
N SER A 140 -19.67 -20.09 -7.95
CA SER A 140 -18.37 -20.25 -7.30
C SER A 140 -17.24 -20.41 -8.32
N TYR A 141 -17.47 -21.18 -9.39
CA TYR A 141 -16.50 -21.39 -10.47
C TYR A 141 -16.25 -20.11 -11.29
N LEU A 142 -17.30 -19.36 -11.63
CA LEU A 142 -17.20 -18.12 -12.41
C LEU A 142 -16.42 -17.04 -11.65
N ILE A 143 -16.69 -16.89 -10.36
CA ILE A 143 -15.97 -15.96 -9.48
C ILE A 143 -14.51 -16.44 -9.31
N TYR A 144 -14.30 -17.74 -9.07
CA TYR A 144 -12.95 -18.30 -8.94
C TYR A 144 -12.10 -18.09 -10.21
N ARG A 145 -12.69 -18.22 -11.40
CA ARG A 145 -12.01 -17.98 -12.67
C ARG A 145 -11.49 -16.53 -12.79
N ARG A 146 -12.15 -15.56 -12.16
CA ARG A 146 -11.78 -14.14 -12.21
C ARG A 146 -10.78 -13.73 -11.14
N GLU A 147 -10.99 -14.15 -9.90
CA GLU A 147 -10.18 -13.69 -8.74
C GLU A 147 -9.07 -14.67 -8.31
N ARG A 148 -9.13 -15.94 -8.75
CA ARG A 148 -8.26 -17.04 -8.27
C ARG A 148 -8.27 -17.27 -6.75
N GLN A 149 -9.25 -16.72 -6.02
CA GLN A 149 -9.40 -16.89 -4.57
C GLN A 149 -10.61 -17.78 -4.24
N MET A 150 -10.37 -19.07 -3.96
CA MET A 150 -11.44 -20.04 -3.68
C MET A 150 -12.26 -19.72 -2.43
N GLY A 151 -11.63 -19.20 -1.37
CA GLY A 151 -12.34 -18.94 -0.11
C GLY A 151 -13.39 -17.84 -0.24
N LYS A 152 -13.06 -16.76 -0.95
CA LYS A 152 -13.99 -15.65 -1.19
C LYS A 152 -15.12 -16.06 -2.11
N SER A 153 -14.85 -16.78 -3.18
CA SER A 153 -15.89 -17.19 -4.13
C SER A 153 -16.95 -18.08 -3.47
N ILE A 154 -16.53 -18.98 -2.58
CA ILE A 154 -17.46 -19.82 -1.80
C ILE A 154 -18.26 -18.98 -0.81
N LEU A 155 -17.64 -18.06 -0.07
CA LEU A 155 -18.36 -17.20 0.89
C LEU A 155 -19.39 -16.31 0.19
N ILE A 156 -19.03 -15.76 -0.97
CA ILE A 156 -19.91 -14.90 -1.77
C ILE A 156 -21.08 -15.72 -2.34
N SER A 157 -20.84 -16.92 -2.86
CA SER A 157 -21.91 -17.77 -3.40
C SER A 157 -22.85 -18.27 -2.29
N LEU A 158 -22.32 -18.62 -1.11
CA LEU A 158 -23.13 -18.98 0.05
C LEU A 158 -23.97 -17.80 0.55
N GLY A 159 -23.36 -16.61 0.63
CA GLY A 159 -24.06 -15.38 0.98
C GLY A 159 -25.16 -15.04 -0.02
N GLY A 160 -24.91 -15.27 -1.32
CA GLY A 160 -25.90 -15.09 -2.36
C GLY A 160 -27.06 -16.09 -2.28
N LEU A 161 -26.78 -17.35 -1.98
CA LEU A 161 -27.81 -18.36 -1.75
C LEU A 161 -28.72 -18.00 -0.58
N LEU A 162 -28.12 -17.67 0.57
CA LEU A 162 -28.87 -17.30 1.78
C LEU A 162 -29.65 -16.00 1.57
N GLY A 163 -29.02 -14.99 0.97
CA GLY A 163 -29.66 -13.71 0.65
C GLY A 163 -30.84 -13.89 -0.30
N GLY A 164 -30.67 -14.66 -1.37
CA GLY A 164 -31.74 -14.96 -2.32
C GLY A 164 -32.91 -15.71 -1.67
N PHE A 165 -32.64 -16.69 -0.81
CA PHE A 165 -33.68 -17.44 -0.11
C PHE A 165 -34.43 -16.57 0.92
N LEU A 166 -33.72 -15.74 1.68
CA LEU A 166 -34.35 -14.82 2.63
C LEU A 166 -35.24 -13.80 1.92
N ILE A 167 -34.74 -13.20 0.84
CA ILE A 167 -35.51 -12.22 0.05
C ILE A 167 -36.71 -12.91 -0.62
N GLY A 168 -36.53 -14.11 -1.17
CA GLY A 168 -37.61 -14.92 -1.74
C GLY A 168 -38.71 -15.24 -0.74
N GLY A 169 -38.33 -15.69 0.46
CA GLY A 169 -39.27 -15.93 1.55
C GLY A 169 -40.04 -14.68 1.97
N ILE A 170 -39.36 -13.53 2.11
CA ILE A 170 -40.02 -12.25 2.45
C ILE A 170 -41.02 -11.86 1.35
N ILE A 171 -40.63 -11.93 0.08
CA ILE A 171 -41.51 -11.61 -1.05
C ILE A 171 -42.71 -12.58 -1.06
N TRP A 172 -42.47 -13.87 -0.88
CA TRP A 172 -43.54 -14.86 -0.83
C TRP A 172 -44.51 -14.58 0.32
N THR A 173 -44.02 -14.27 1.53
CA THR A 173 -44.92 -13.97 2.66
C THR A 173 -45.80 -12.75 2.41
N VAL A 174 -45.25 -11.68 1.83
CA VAL A 174 -45.99 -10.44 1.56
C VAL A 174 -46.98 -10.59 0.40
N PHE A 175 -46.61 -11.32 -0.65
CA PHE A 175 -47.38 -11.41 -1.90
C PHE A 175 -48.02 -12.78 -2.13
N SER A 176 -48.02 -13.67 -1.14
CA SER A 176 -48.53 -15.04 -1.23
C SER A 176 -49.93 -15.11 -1.83
N ASN A 177 -50.85 -14.28 -1.36
CA ASN A 177 -52.23 -14.26 -1.84
C ASN A 177 -52.38 -13.88 -3.33
N GLN A 178 -51.44 -13.10 -3.88
CA GLN A 178 -51.47 -12.66 -5.28
C GLN A 178 -50.69 -13.63 -6.19
N LEU A 179 -49.62 -14.23 -5.67
CA LEU A 179 -48.69 -15.05 -6.46
C LEU A 179 -49.01 -16.55 -6.41
N ALA A 180 -49.60 -17.05 -5.33
CA ALA A 180 -49.90 -18.47 -5.16
C ALA A 180 -50.87 -19.03 -6.20
N ALA A 181 -51.67 -18.17 -6.85
CA ALA A 181 -52.55 -18.55 -7.94
C ALA A 181 -51.81 -18.83 -9.26
N TYR A 182 -50.61 -18.28 -9.44
CA TYR A 182 -49.88 -18.30 -10.72
C TYR A 182 -48.53 -19.01 -10.64
N LEU A 183 -47.86 -19.00 -9.49
CA LEU A 183 -46.54 -19.59 -9.32
C LEU A 183 -46.42 -20.39 -8.01
N PRO A 184 -45.76 -21.56 -8.03
CA PRO A 184 -45.35 -22.25 -6.82
C PRO A 184 -44.21 -21.49 -6.12
N ALA A 185 -44.21 -21.51 -4.78
CA ALA A 185 -43.22 -20.82 -3.95
C ALA A 185 -41.77 -21.17 -4.31
N SER A 186 -41.51 -22.46 -4.57
CA SER A 186 -40.16 -22.96 -4.84
C SER A 186 -39.54 -22.40 -6.13
N LEU A 187 -40.38 -22.09 -7.13
CA LEU A 187 -39.92 -21.51 -8.39
C LEU A 187 -39.52 -20.04 -8.20
N LEU A 188 -40.28 -19.30 -7.38
CA LEU A 188 -39.98 -17.92 -7.04
C LEU A 188 -38.64 -17.84 -6.28
N ASP A 189 -38.46 -18.66 -5.26
CA ASP A 189 -37.21 -18.72 -4.48
C ASP A 189 -36.01 -19.08 -5.36
N THR A 190 -36.15 -20.11 -6.21
CA THR A 190 -35.08 -20.54 -7.12
C THR A 190 -34.72 -19.44 -8.10
N SER A 191 -35.71 -18.74 -8.66
CA SER A 191 -35.48 -17.64 -9.61
C SER A 191 -34.76 -16.46 -8.96
N LEU A 192 -35.11 -16.10 -7.72
CA LEU A 192 -34.48 -15.02 -6.98
C LEU A 192 -33.05 -15.36 -6.59
N VAL A 193 -32.82 -16.58 -6.09
CA VAL A 193 -31.46 -17.07 -5.83
C VAL A 193 -30.62 -17.01 -7.11
N MET A 194 -31.17 -17.45 -8.24
CA MET A 194 -30.41 -17.48 -9.49
C MET A 194 -30.13 -16.08 -10.04
N PHE A 195 -31.08 -15.16 -9.90
CA PHE A 195 -30.87 -13.76 -10.23
C PHE A 195 -29.80 -13.11 -9.34
N LEU A 196 -29.83 -13.40 -8.04
CA LEU A 196 -28.87 -12.86 -7.10
C LEU A 196 -27.47 -13.44 -7.37
N LEU A 197 -27.34 -14.75 -7.56
CA LEU A 197 -26.07 -15.37 -7.96
C LEU A 197 -25.53 -14.83 -9.30
N TRP A 198 -26.41 -14.61 -10.28
CA TRP A 198 -26.06 -13.96 -11.54
C TRP A 198 -25.50 -12.55 -11.31
N PHE A 199 -26.19 -11.74 -10.50
CA PHE A 199 -25.75 -10.39 -10.15
C PHE A 199 -24.39 -10.40 -9.43
N LEU A 200 -24.23 -11.22 -8.38
CA LEU A 200 -22.96 -11.31 -7.65
C LEU A 200 -21.82 -11.82 -8.56
N SER A 201 -22.10 -12.75 -9.48
CA SER A 201 -21.07 -13.25 -10.40
C SER A 201 -20.56 -12.21 -11.39
N ILE A 202 -21.35 -11.17 -11.67
CA ILE A 202 -21.05 -10.13 -12.65
C ILE A 202 -20.43 -8.91 -11.97
N PHE A 203 -21.01 -8.48 -10.86
CA PHE A 203 -20.70 -7.20 -10.23
C PHE A 203 -19.65 -7.30 -9.12
N LEU A 204 -19.44 -8.47 -8.50
CA LEU A 204 -18.42 -8.66 -7.48
C LEU A 204 -17.11 -9.18 -8.09
N ARG A 205 -16.00 -8.50 -7.76
CA ARG A 205 -14.62 -8.83 -8.13
C ARG A 205 -13.66 -8.54 -6.96
#